data_AF-A0A818H7Z9-F1
#
_entry.id   AF-A0A818H7Z9-F1
#
_cell.length_a   1.000
_cell.length_b   1.000
_cell.length_c   1.000
_cell.angle_alpha   90.00
_cell.angle_beta   90.00
_cell.angle_gamma   90.00
#
_symmetry.space_group_name_H-M   'P 1'
#
loop_
_entity.id
_entity.type
_entity.pdbx_description
1 polymer ?
#
loop_
_entity_poly.entity_id
_entity_poly.type
_entity_poly.pdbx_seq_one_letter_code
_entity_poly.pdbx_strand_id
1 'polypeptide(L)'
;MHHNNVGQRYCAKCGKTGGLLICDGCQLTFCSRHAAVHRQELTYQLESIMQEHSVLQQNIERSSNEYFHLQKIDKWEKESIRKIKIAAETARADLRQLIDKPKRQLARISRDIAYDLNSSMKIDNFSE
;
A
#
# COMPACT_ATOMS: atom_id res chain seq x y z
N MET A 1 -56.70 -44.90 28.57
CA MET A 1 -56.87 -43.68 27.76
C MET A 1 -56.14 -42.55 28.48
N HIS A 2 -54.90 -42.25 28.08
CA HIS A 2 -54.11 -41.20 28.72
C HIS A 2 -54.41 -39.85 28.07
N HIS A 3 -55.07 -38.97 28.81
CA HIS A 3 -55.19 -37.56 28.49
C HIS A 3 -53.85 -36.87 28.72
N ASN A 4 -53.05 -36.72 27.65
CA ASN A 4 -51.88 -35.83 27.66
C ASN A 4 -52.38 -34.39 27.59
N ASN A 5 -52.37 -33.71 28.74
CA ASN A 5 -52.56 -32.27 28.84
C ASN A 5 -51.28 -31.58 28.32
N VAL A 6 -51.22 -31.36 27.01
CA VAL A 6 -50.16 -30.55 26.39
C VAL A 6 -50.39 -29.11 26.84
N GLY A 7 -49.55 -28.63 27.77
CA GLY A 7 -49.58 -27.24 28.22
C GLY A 7 -49.67 -26.31 27.01
N GLN A 8 -50.69 -25.46 27.00
CA GLN A 8 -51.05 -24.61 25.87
C GLN A 8 -49.83 -23.78 25.45
N ARG A 9 -49.16 -24.20 24.37
CA ARG A 9 -48.11 -23.41 23.75
C ARG A 9 -48.77 -22.34 22.87
N TYR A 10 -48.40 -21.09 23.11
CA TYR A 10 -48.89 -19.94 22.38
C TYR A 10 -47.93 -19.59 21.25
N CYS A 11 -48.47 -19.14 20.12
CA CYS A 11 -47.64 -18.60 19.05
C CYS A 11 -47.05 -17.23 19.46
N ALA A 12 -45.73 -17.08 19.39
CA ALA A 12 -45.01 -15.85 19.72
C ALA A 12 -45.41 -14.64 18.87
N LYS A 13 -45.97 -14.85 17.66
CA LYS A 13 -46.37 -13.77 16.75
C LYS A 13 -47.81 -13.31 16.93
N CYS A 14 -48.76 -14.21 17.24
CA CYS A 14 -50.18 -13.86 17.32
C CYS A 14 -50.85 -14.15 18.67
N GLY A 15 -50.14 -14.73 19.63
CA GLY A 15 -50.63 -15.01 20.98
C GLY A 15 -51.73 -16.08 21.07
N LYS A 16 -52.14 -16.70 19.96
CA LYS A 16 -53.18 -17.74 19.95
C LYS A 16 -52.63 -19.09 20.38
N THR A 17 -53.46 -19.88 21.04
CA THR A 17 -53.21 -21.30 21.37
C THR A 17 -53.05 -22.12 20.09
N GLY A 18 -52.10 -23.06 20.07
CA GLY A 18 -51.76 -23.83 18.87
C GLY A 18 -50.35 -23.58 18.35
N GLY A 19 -49.44 -23.15 19.22
CA GLY A 19 -48.01 -23.21 18.97
C GLY A 19 -47.56 -24.67 18.87
N LEU A 20 -47.23 -25.11 17.65
CA LEU A 20 -46.87 -26.51 17.36
C LEU A 20 -45.38 -26.66 17.04
N LEU A 21 -44.76 -25.60 16.51
CA LEU A 21 -43.39 -25.63 15.99
C LEU A 21 -42.53 -24.70 16.82
N ILE A 22 -41.41 -25.22 17.33
CA ILE A 22 -40.37 -24.43 18.00
C ILE A 22 -39.24 -24.20 17.00
N CYS A 23 -38.76 -22.97 16.92
CA CYS A 23 -37.48 -22.68 16.28
C CYS A 23 -36.37 -22.80 17.32
N ASP A 24 -35.44 -23.73 17.17
CA ASP A 24 -34.35 -23.94 18.13
C ASP A 24 -33.39 -22.75 18.17
N GLY A 25 -33.18 -22.06 17.04
CA GLY A 25 -32.31 -20.89 16.97
C GLY A 25 -32.88 -19.67 17.70
N CYS A 26 -34.18 -19.42 17.57
CA CYS A 26 -34.84 -18.29 18.23
C CYS A 26 -35.44 -18.64 19.59
N GLN A 27 -35.55 -19.92 19.91
CA GLN A 27 -36.26 -20.46 21.08
C GLN A 27 -37.72 -19.99 21.20
N LEU A 28 -38.36 -19.67 20.05
CA LEU A 28 -39.73 -19.19 19.98
C LEU A 28 -40.66 -20.26 19.41
N THR A 29 -41.89 -20.32 19.93
CA THR A 29 -42.93 -21.22 19.43
C THR A 29 -43.86 -20.50 18.46
N PHE A 30 -44.22 -21.14 17.34
CA PHE A 30 -45.08 -20.60 16.31
C PHE A 30 -46.22 -21.56 15.94
N CYS A 31 -47.36 -21.00 15.51
CA CYS A 31 -48.35 -21.77 14.77
C CYS A 31 -47.87 -22.01 13.33
N SER A 32 -48.45 -22.98 12.62
CA SER A 32 -47.98 -23.39 11.30
C SER A 32 -47.82 -22.24 10.29
N ARG A 33 -48.76 -21.28 10.31
CA ARG A 33 -48.68 -20.08 9.45
C ARG A 33 -47.49 -19.19 9.78
N HIS A 34 -47.29 -18.84 11.04
CA HIS A 34 -46.19 -17.96 11.43
C HIS A 34 -44.83 -18.66 11.41
N ALA A 35 -44.79 -19.99 11.53
CA ALA A 35 -43.58 -20.77 11.33
C ALA A 35 -43.10 -20.69 9.86
N ALA A 36 -44.01 -20.73 8.90
CA ALA A 36 -43.68 -20.56 7.48
C ALA A 36 -43.13 -19.16 7.19
N VAL A 37 -43.80 -18.12 7.70
CA VAL A 37 -43.33 -16.72 7.58
C VAL A 37 -41.96 -16.55 8.25
N HIS A 38 -41.77 -17.09 9.44
CA HIS A 38 -40.49 -17.01 10.15
C HIS A 38 -39.35 -17.69 9.38
N ARG A 39 -39.59 -18.86 8.79
CA ARG A 39 -38.60 -19.51 7.92
C ARG A 39 -38.25 -18.66 6.71
N GLN A 40 -39.25 -18.04 6.08
CA GLN A 40 -39.02 -17.16 4.94
C GLN A 40 -38.17 -15.93 5.32
N GLU A 41 -38.46 -15.33 6.48
CA GLU A 41 -37.66 -14.23 7.03
C GLU A 41 -36.20 -14.63 7.26
N LEU A 42 -35.96 -15.83 7.83
CA LEU A 42 -34.60 -16.35 8.00
C LEU A 42 -33.89 -16.58 6.67
N THR A 43 -34.60 -17.04 5.64
CA THR A 43 -34.05 -17.17 4.28
C THR A 43 -33.61 -15.83 3.73
N TYR A 44 -34.43 -14.78 3.86
CA TYR A 44 -34.06 -13.43 3.40
C TYR A 44 -32.85 -12.88 4.15
N GLN A 45 -32.76 -13.09 5.46
CA GLN A 45 -31.60 -12.68 6.25
C GLN A 45 -30.33 -13.40 5.81
N LEU A 46 -30.43 -14.71 5.53
CA LEU A 46 -29.29 -15.49 5.03
C LEU A 46 -28.84 -15.01 3.65
N GLU A 47 -29.77 -14.75 2.74
CA GLU A 47 -29.47 -14.19 1.41
C GLU A 47 -28.76 -12.84 1.51
N SER A 48 -29.20 -11.95 2.41
CA SER A 48 -28.54 -10.67 2.68
C SER A 48 -27.09 -10.87 3.16
N ILE A 49 -26.88 -11.77 4.13
CA ILE A 49 -25.55 -12.06 4.66
C ILE A 49 -24.64 -12.64 3.56
N MET A 50 -25.17 -13.53 2.70
CA MET A 50 -24.41 -14.08 1.58
C MET A 50 -24.02 -13.00 0.56
N GLN A 51 -24.91 -12.05 0.30
CA GLN A 51 -24.63 -10.91 -0.58
C GLN A 51 -23.55 -10.00 0.02
N GLU A 52 -23.66 -9.64 1.30
CA GLU A 52 -22.67 -8.84 2.02
C GLU A 52 -21.29 -9.53 2.02
N HIS A 53 -21.26 -10.84 2.25
CA HIS A 53 -20.05 -11.64 2.17
C HIS A 53 -19.41 -11.57 0.77
N SER A 54 -20.20 -11.71 -0.29
CA SER A 54 -19.68 -11.62 -1.67
C SER A 54 -19.10 -10.24 -1.98
N VAL A 55 -19.73 -9.16 -1.51
CA VAL A 55 -19.21 -7.79 -1.66
C VAL A 55 -17.91 -7.62 -0.88
N LEU A 56 -17.84 -8.13 0.36
CA LEU A 56 -16.64 -8.07 1.18
C LEU A 56 -15.47 -8.81 0.52
N GLN A 57 -15.71 -10.02 0.02
CA GLN A 57 -14.72 -10.82 -0.71
C GLN A 57 -14.17 -10.06 -1.92
N GLN A 58 -15.05 -9.47 -2.73
CA GLN A 58 -14.64 -8.67 -3.89
C GLN A 58 -13.80 -7.44 -3.50
N ASN A 59 -14.14 -6.77 -2.40
CA ASN A 59 -13.39 -5.63 -1.90
C ASN A 59 -11.99 -6.02 -1.40
N ILE A 60 -11.86 -7.18 -0.74
CA ILE A 60 -10.55 -7.73 -0.31
C ILE A 60 -9.67 -8.05 -1.52
N GLU A 61 -10.24 -8.66 -2.56
CA GLU A 61 -9.50 -8.95 -3.79
C GLU A 61 -9.06 -7.67 -4.52
N ARG A 62 -9.90 -6.63 -4.50
CA ARG A 62 -9.57 -5.32 -5.07
C ARG A 62 -8.46 -4.59 -4.30
N SER A 63 -8.45 -4.64 -2.97
CA SER A 63 -7.41 -4.00 -2.16
C SER A 63 -6.04 -4.67 -2.34
N SER A 64 -6.01 -5.97 -2.67
CA SER A 64 -4.78 -6.65 -3.10
C SER A 64 -4.16 -6.02 -4.36
N ASN A 65 -4.98 -5.57 -5.32
CA ASN A 65 -4.48 -4.86 -6.51
C ASN A 65 -3.95 -3.45 -6.16
N GLU A 66 -4.55 -2.75 -5.20
CA GLU A 66 -4.03 -1.47 -4.72
C GLU A 66 -2.64 -1.64 -4.09
N TYR A 67 -2.43 -2.72 -3.31
CA TYR A 67 -1.13 -3.07 -2.75
C TYR A 67 -0.08 -3.33 -3.85
N PHE A 68 -0.47 -3.92 -4.97
CA PHE A 68 0.42 -4.08 -6.13
C PHE A 68 0.83 -2.73 -6.77
N HIS A 69 -0.10 -1.77 -6.87
CA HIS A 69 0.21 -0.44 -7.37
C HIS A 69 1.14 0.34 -6.42
N LEU A 70 0.93 0.22 -5.10
CA LEU A 70 1.82 0.81 -4.10
C LEU A 70 3.24 0.26 -4.20
N GLN A 71 3.40 -1.07 -4.37
CA GLN A 71 4.73 -1.67 -4.58
C GLN A 71 5.42 -1.15 -5.86
N LYS A 72 4.65 -0.89 -6.93
CA LYS A 72 5.20 -0.30 -8.16
C LYS A 72 5.69 1.14 -7.94
N ILE A 73 4.93 1.93 -7.18
CA ILE A 73 5.32 3.30 -6.80
C ILE A 73 6.61 3.27 -5.98
N ASP A 74 6.68 2.43 -4.96
CA ASP A 74 7.88 2.22 -4.13
C ASP A 74 9.11 1.84 -4.96
N LYS A 75 8.94 0.92 -5.91
CA LYS A 75 10.02 0.52 -6.81
C LYS A 75 10.47 1.67 -7.69
N TRP A 76 9.52 2.37 -8.31
CA TRP A 76 9.79 3.52 -9.17
C TRP A 76 10.52 4.64 -8.42
N GLU A 77 10.13 4.92 -7.18
CA GLU A 77 10.78 5.92 -6.34
C GLU A 77 12.25 5.55 -6.07
N LYS A 78 12.49 4.32 -5.59
CA LYS A 78 13.85 3.82 -5.30
C LYS A 78 14.76 3.85 -6.53
N GLU A 79 14.25 3.41 -7.68
CA GLU A 79 14.99 3.43 -8.94
C GLU A 79 15.29 4.86 -9.42
N SER A 80 14.33 5.77 -9.27
CA SER A 80 14.48 7.18 -9.68
C SER A 80 15.52 7.90 -8.83
N ILE A 81 15.47 7.73 -7.51
CA ILE A 81 16.48 8.27 -6.58
C ILE A 81 17.87 7.75 -6.95
N ARG A 82 18.00 6.44 -7.22
CA ARG A 82 19.28 5.85 -7.63
C ARG A 82 19.82 6.49 -8.91
N LYS A 83 18.98 6.63 -9.95
CA LYS A 83 19.37 7.23 -11.23
C LYS A 83 19.83 8.68 -11.06
N ILE A 84 19.08 9.47 -10.29
CA ILE A 84 19.41 10.88 -10.00
C ILE A 84 20.76 10.97 -9.27
N LYS A 85 21.00 10.12 -8.27
CA LYS A 85 22.28 10.09 -7.54
C LYS A 85 23.45 9.79 -8.46
N ILE A 86 23.33 8.75 -9.30
CA ILE A 86 24.38 8.37 -10.26
C ILE A 86 24.66 9.53 -11.22
N ALA A 87 23.63 10.12 -11.83
CA ALA A 87 23.80 11.24 -12.76
C ALA A 87 24.47 12.44 -12.09
N ALA A 88 24.09 12.77 -10.85
CA ALA A 88 24.70 13.87 -10.09
C ALA A 88 26.16 13.58 -9.72
N GLU A 89 26.50 12.33 -9.37
CA GLU A 89 27.88 11.92 -9.10
C GLU A 89 28.76 11.99 -10.35
N THR A 90 28.27 11.51 -11.49
CA THR A 90 28.95 11.63 -12.78
C THR A 90 29.18 13.09 -13.15
N ALA A 91 28.14 13.94 -13.09
CA ALA A 91 28.28 15.36 -13.41
C ALA A 91 29.30 16.08 -12.52
N ARG A 92 29.34 15.76 -11.22
CA ARG A 92 30.35 16.30 -10.30
C ARG A 92 31.76 15.81 -10.64
N ALA A 93 31.92 14.54 -11.01
CA ALA A 93 33.21 13.99 -11.40
C ALA A 93 33.73 14.64 -12.68
N ASP A 94 32.87 14.80 -13.68
CA ASP A 94 33.21 15.44 -14.96
C ASP A 94 33.63 16.89 -14.75
N LEU A 95 32.86 17.65 -13.95
CA LEU A 95 33.20 19.04 -13.63
C LEU A 95 34.56 19.15 -12.93
N ARG A 96 34.85 18.26 -11.98
CA ARG A 96 36.17 18.23 -11.32
C ARG A 96 37.29 17.99 -12.32
N GLN A 97 37.12 17.05 -13.25
CA GLN A 97 38.13 16.80 -14.28
C GLN A 97 38.33 18.00 -15.20
N LEU A 98 37.24 18.68 -15.60
CA LEU A 98 37.29 19.88 -16.42
C LEU A 98 37.99 21.05 -15.73
N ILE A 99 37.90 21.16 -14.40
CA ILE A 99 38.56 22.23 -13.64
C ILE A 99 40.02 21.87 -13.31
N ASP A 100 40.28 20.64 -12.87
CA ASP A 100 41.58 20.24 -12.36
C ASP A 100 42.66 20.19 -13.44
N LYS A 101 42.31 19.74 -14.66
CA LYS A 101 43.28 19.62 -15.76
C LYS A 101 43.81 20.99 -16.22
N PRO A 102 42.96 21.98 -16.55
CA PRO A 102 43.42 23.33 -16.87
C PRO A 102 44.15 23.99 -15.70
N LYS A 103 43.65 23.83 -14.46
CA LYS A 103 44.30 24.41 -13.27
C LYS A 103 45.74 23.90 -13.12
N ARG A 104 45.97 22.60 -13.27
CA ARG A 104 47.32 22.00 -13.24
C ARG A 104 48.21 22.53 -14.38
N GLN A 105 47.64 22.69 -15.57
CA GLN A 105 48.37 23.22 -16.73
C GLN A 105 48.79 24.67 -16.53
N LEU A 106 47.87 25.53 -16.09
CA LEU A 106 48.14 26.93 -15.77
C LEU A 106 49.19 27.07 -14.66
N ALA A 107 49.10 26.25 -13.60
CA ALA A 107 50.09 26.22 -12.53
C ALA A 107 51.48 25.75 -12.99
N ARG A 108 51.57 24.95 -14.06
CA ARG A 108 52.85 24.59 -14.68
C ARG A 108 53.40 25.76 -15.49
N ILE A 109 52.61 26.30 -16.40
CA ILE A 109 52.99 27.44 -17.25
C ILE A 109 53.47 28.62 -16.39
N SER A 110 52.74 28.94 -15.33
CA SER A 110 53.12 30.02 -14.41
C SER A 110 54.48 29.79 -13.73
N ARG A 111 54.81 28.53 -13.37
CA ARG A 111 56.12 28.20 -12.79
C ARG A 111 57.23 28.28 -13.83
N ASP A 112 56.97 27.81 -15.04
CA ASP A 112 57.92 27.83 -16.14
C ASP A 112 58.29 29.30 -16.48
N ILE A 113 57.29 30.19 -16.61
CA ILE A 113 57.51 31.63 -16.81
C ILE A 113 58.32 32.26 -15.67
N ALA A 114 57.99 31.94 -14.42
CA ALA A 114 58.72 32.47 -13.27
C ALA A 114 60.19 31.99 -13.23
N TYR A 115 60.45 30.75 -13.67
CA TYR A 115 61.79 30.21 -13.78
C TYR A 115 62.59 30.93 -14.88
N ASP A 116 61.99 31.12 -16.05
CA ASP A 116 62.62 31.78 -17.20
C ASP A 116 62.99 33.23 -16.87
N LEU A 117 62.07 34.01 -16.29
CA LEU A 117 62.31 35.40 -15.89
C LEU A 117 63.48 35.51 -14.88
N ASN A 118 63.50 34.65 -13.86
CA ASN A 118 64.57 34.63 -12.87
C ASN A 118 65.92 34.22 -13.48
N SER A 119 65.91 33.35 -14.49
CA SER A 119 67.13 32.92 -15.18
C SER A 119 67.69 34.02 -16.07
N SER A 120 66.83 34.73 -16.83
CA SER A 120 67.22 35.89 -17.63
C SER A 120 67.78 37.03 -16.77
N MET A 121 67.14 37.37 -15.65
CA MET A 121 67.66 38.38 -14.71
C MET A 121 69.06 38.04 -14.18
N LYS A 122 69.36 36.75 -13.97
CA LYS A 122 70.69 36.33 -13.53
C LYS A 122 71.71 36.52 -14.63
N ILE A 123 71.40 36.13 -15.86
CA ILE A 123 72.29 36.25 -17.03
C ILE A 123 72.66 37.72 -17.30
N ASP A 124 71.69 38.62 -17.24
CA ASP A 124 71.93 40.06 -17.47
C ASP A 124 72.84 40.66 -16.38
N ASN A 125 72.69 40.23 -15.12
CA ASN A 125 73.56 40.65 -14.01
C ASN A 125 74.99 40.08 -14.05
N PHE A 126 75.28 39.08 -14.89
CA PHE A 126 76.63 38.56 -15.10
C PHE A 126 77.32 39.15 -16.34
N SER A 127 76.68 40.11 -17.02
CA SER A 127 77.14 40.69 -18.29
C SER A 127 77.64 42.14 -18.19
N GLU A 128 77.77 42.69 -16.97
CA GLU A 128 78.53 43.91 -16.64
C GLU A 128 79.90 43.58 -16.04
#